data_AF-A0A1M4ZUH3-F1
#
_entry.id   AF-A0A1M4ZUH3-F1
#
_cell.length_a   1.000
_cell.length_b   1.000
_cell.length_c   1.000
_cell.angle_alpha   90.00
_cell.angle_beta   90.00
_cell.angle_gamma   90.00
#
_symmetry.space_group_name_H-M   'P 1'
#
loop_
_entity.id
_entity.type
_entity.pdbx_description
1 polymer ?
#
loop_
_entity_poly.entity_id
_entity_poly.type
_entity_poly.pdbx_seq_one_letter_code
_entity_poly.pdbx_strand_id
1 'polypeptide(L)'
;MTGKPHVLILGGNFAGLGAAQKIRDYAKDAVDITVIDRKAYLDYIPNIPLEIFEGRDPAVTMHMPLVEALARDDVRFVQAEVLGIDLDGRKVRLRPNERPGAPEYDMAYDYVVIALGARLAYDEIEGFAEHGHTVSDAFHANRLIDYLKNHYQGGPIAVGSQRFEQGTKGRPDWLPTALAACEGPPVEVSLALAHWLETRLHRVWCGTGRRMMSALADARTTLHPGFGADAAVGGRQRVVSSG
;
A
#
# COMPACT_ATOMS: atom_id res chain seq x y z
N MET A 1 -2.65 -40.37 2.27
CA MET A 1 -1.76 -39.30 2.77
C MET A 1 -2.26 -38.96 4.17
N THR A 2 -1.51 -39.34 5.20
CA THR A 2 -1.90 -39.16 6.61
C THR A 2 -1.08 -38.02 7.20
N GLY A 3 -1.56 -36.79 6.99
CA GLY A 3 -1.03 -35.54 7.53
C GLY A 3 -2.13 -34.48 7.46
N LYS A 4 -2.06 -33.45 8.31
CA LYS A 4 -3.01 -32.32 8.24
C LYS A 4 -2.86 -31.62 6.89
N PRO A 5 -3.94 -31.20 6.22
CA PRO A 5 -3.82 -30.39 5.01
C PRO A 5 -3.04 -29.09 5.28
N HIS A 6 -2.15 -28.72 4.36
CA HIS A 6 -1.33 -27.52 4.47
C HIS A 6 -1.98 -26.34 3.72
N VAL A 7 -2.32 -25.29 4.46
CA VAL A 7 -2.84 -24.03 3.92
C VAL A 7 -1.72 -23.00 3.86
N LEU A 8 -1.40 -22.57 2.64
CA LEU A 8 -0.37 -21.57 2.39
C LEU A 8 -1.00 -20.21 2.10
N ILE A 9 -0.64 -19.18 2.85
CA ILE A 9 -1.17 -17.83 2.71
C ILE A 9 -0.05 -16.92 2.21
N LEU A 10 -0.25 -16.31 1.05
CA LEU A 10 0.72 -15.47 0.37
C LEU A 10 0.41 -14.00 0.63
N GLY A 11 1.20 -13.35 1.48
CA GLY A 11 0.97 -12.02 2.04
C GLY A 11 0.47 -12.11 3.48
N GLY A 12 1.08 -11.36 4.38
CA GLY A 12 0.80 -11.31 5.82
C GLY A 12 0.16 -10.00 6.29
N ASN A 13 -0.15 -9.08 5.37
CA ASN A 13 -0.85 -7.84 5.69
C ASN A 13 -2.36 -8.11 5.98
N PHE A 14 -3.22 -7.09 6.00
CA PHE A 14 -4.64 -7.16 6.42
C PHE A 14 -5.40 -8.42 5.99
N ALA A 15 -5.44 -8.70 4.69
CA ALA A 15 -6.20 -9.82 4.15
C ALA A 15 -5.60 -11.18 4.56
N GLY A 16 -4.27 -11.30 4.54
CA GLY A 16 -3.57 -12.53 4.86
C GLY A 16 -3.60 -12.88 6.34
N LEU A 17 -3.33 -11.90 7.20
CA LEU A 17 -3.47 -12.07 8.64
C LEU A 17 -4.91 -12.42 9.03
N GLY A 18 -5.90 -11.68 8.51
CA GLY A 18 -7.31 -11.95 8.79
C GLY A 18 -7.73 -13.35 8.30
N ALA A 19 -7.25 -13.78 7.13
CA ALA A 19 -7.48 -15.12 6.62
C ALA A 19 -6.85 -16.19 7.54
N ALA A 20 -5.59 -16.02 7.95
CA ALA A 20 -4.89 -16.96 8.83
C ALA A 20 -5.65 -17.16 10.15
N GLN A 21 -6.05 -16.06 10.78
CA GLN A 21 -6.81 -16.08 12.03
C GLN A 21 -8.17 -16.75 11.86
N LYS A 22 -8.90 -16.44 10.79
CA LYS A 22 -10.19 -17.08 10.54
C LYS A 22 -10.07 -18.56 10.21
N ILE A 23 -9.08 -18.96 9.43
CA ILE A 23 -8.82 -20.37 9.12
C ILE A 23 -8.48 -21.12 10.42
N ARG A 24 -7.62 -20.56 11.27
CA ARG A 24 -7.34 -21.13 12.60
C ARG A 24 -8.59 -21.20 13.47
N ASP A 25 -9.42 -20.16 13.50
CA ASP A 25 -10.67 -20.12 14.26
C ASP A 25 -11.62 -21.27 13.88
N TYR A 26 -11.80 -21.52 12.58
CA TYR A 26 -12.76 -22.50 12.07
C TYR A 26 -12.20 -23.93 12.01
N ALA A 27 -11.00 -24.08 11.47
CA ALA A 27 -10.39 -25.40 11.25
C ALA A 27 -9.66 -25.94 12.48
N LYS A 28 -9.35 -25.08 13.46
CA LYS A 28 -8.57 -25.45 14.65
C LYS A 28 -7.30 -26.18 14.23
N ASP A 29 -6.99 -27.29 14.86
CA ASP A 29 -5.82 -28.11 14.59
C ASP A 29 -5.99 -29.07 13.40
N ALA A 30 -7.07 -28.96 12.63
CA ALA A 30 -7.29 -29.84 11.48
C ALA A 30 -6.35 -29.52 10.29
N VAL A 31 -5.73 -28.34 10.27
CA VAL A 31 -4.86 -27.86 9.18
C VAL A 31 -3.56 -27.29 9.73
N ASP A 32 -2.51 -27.37 8.94
CA ASP A 32 -1.27 -26.62 9.18
C ASP A 32 -1.32 -25.33 8.36
N ILE A 33 -0.97 -24.19 8.97
CA ILE A 33 -1.07 -22.87 8.33
C ILE A 33 0.32 -22.24 8.27
N THR A 34 0.74 -21.83 7.07
CA THR A 34 1.94 -21.01 6.88
C THR A 34 1.57 -19.71 6.18
N VAL A 35 2.00 -18.58 6.76
CA VAL A 35 1.93 -17.26 6.13
C VAL A 35 3.32 -16.90 5.60
N ILE A 36 3.37 -16.47 4.35
CA ILE A 36 4.59 -16.00 3.70
C ILE A 36 4.44 -14.51 3.42
N ASP A 37 5.39 -13.69 3.88
CA ASP A 37 5.48 -12.29 3.45
C ASP A 37 6.95 -11.88 3.28
N ARG A 38 7.18 -10.86 2.45
CA ARG A 38 8.52 -10.26 2.28
C ARG A 38 8.92 -9.40 3.48
N LYS A 39 7.96 -8.96 4.30
CA LYS A 39 8.16 -8.15 5.52
C LYS A 39 7.73 -8.96 6.74
N ALA A 40 8.49 -8.90 7.83
CA ALA A 40 8.13 -9.51 9.11
C ALA A 40 7.13 -8.68 9.94
N TYR A 41 6.49 -7.68 9.32
CA TYR A 41 5.55 -6.78 9.99
C TYR A 41 4.42 -6.38 9.04
N LEU A 42 3.28 -6.05 9.64
CA LEU A 42 2.15 -5.41 8.98
C LEU A 42 2.32 -3.90 9.06
N ASP A 43 2.17 -3.21 7.93
CA ASP A 43 2.04 -1.75 7.86
C ASP A 43 0.58 -1.35 8.07
N TYR A 44 0.28 -0.54 9.09
CA TYR A 44 -1.03 0.05 9.29
C TYR A 44 -1.22 1.28 8.38
N ILE A 45 -1.26 1.01 7.08
CA ILE A 45 -1.33 2.00 6.00
C ILE A 45 -2.43 3.07 6.19
N PRO A 46 -3.66 2.73 6.67
CA PRO A 46 -4.73 3.72 6.79
C PRO A 46 -4.37 4.97 7.60
N ASN A 47 -3.46 4.86 8.59
CA ASN A 47 -3.11 5.98 9.45
C ASN A 47 -1.77 6.65 9.10
N ILE A 48 -1.07 6.16 8.07
CA ILE A 48 0.20 6.74 7.60
C ILE A 48 0.08 8.24 7.27
N PRO A 49 -0.97 8.72 6.57
CA PRO A 49 -1.12 10.14 6.29
C PRO A 49 -1.01 11.03 7.54
N LEU A 50 -1.63 10.64 8.65
CA LEU A 50 -1.60 11.40 9.89
C LEU A 50 -0.17 11.50 10.46
N GLU A 51 0.55 10.37 10.52
CA GLU A 51 1.93 10.32 11.01
C GLU A 51 2.87 11.24 10.21
N ILE A 52 2.68 11.32 8.89
CA ILE A 52 3.45 12.19 8.00
C ILE A 52 3.34 13.65 8.44
N PHE A 53 2.12 14.15 8.62
CA PHE A 53 1.89 15.55 8.96
C PHE A 53 2.27 15.87 10.41
N GLU A 54 2.24 14.88 11.30
CA GLU A 54 2.79 15.03 12.65
C GLU A 54 4.33 14.86 12.68
N GLY A 55 4.92 14.42 11.57
CA GLY A 55 6.36 14.28 11.38
C GLY A 55 6.97 13.11 12.13
N ARG A 56 6.17 12.06 12.38
CA ARG A 56 6.56 10.81 13.04
C ARG A 56 6.81 9.71 12.02
N ASP A 57 7.76 8.83 12.31
CA ASP A 57 8.12 7.72 11.43
C ASP A 57 7.07 6.59 11.53
N PRO A 58 6.28 6.31 10.47
CA PRO A 58 5.27 5.26 10.50
C PRO A 58 5.86 3.85 10.57
N ALA A 59 7.12 3.64 10.17
CA ALA A 59 7.80 2.37 10.38
C ALA A 59 7.96 2.03 11.86
N VAL A 60 7.92 3.05 12.73
CA VAL A 60 7.99 2.90 14.19
C VAL A 60 6.60 2.91 14.81
N THR A 61 5.72 3.82 14.38
CA THR A 61 4.42 4.03 15.05
C THR A 61 3.29 3.18 14.49
N MET A 62 3.35 2.76 13.23
CA MET A 62 2.27 2.09 12.49
C MET A 62 2.66 0.70 12.02
N HIS A 63 3.44 -0.03 12.83
CA HIS A 63 3.85 -1.40 12.53
C HIS A 63 3.31 -2.39 13.56
N MET A 64 3.04 -3.62 13.11
CA MET A 64 2.73 -4.75 13.98
C MET A 64 3.61 -5.95 13.61
N PRO A 65 4.39 -6.51 14.54
CA PRO A 65 5.21 -7.68 14.28
C PRO A 65 4.37 -8.92 13.93
N LEU A 66 4.62 -9.53 12.76
CA LEU A 66 3.83 -10.67 12.27
C LEU A 66 4.22 -11.98 12.94
N VAL A 67 5.51 -12.18 13.25
CA VAL A 67 6.01 -13.43 13.83
C VAL A 67 5.30 -13.72 15.16
N GLU A 68 5.27 -12.73 16.04
CA GLU A 68 4.66 -12.82 17.36
C GLU A 68 3.13 -12.87 17.28
N ALA A 69 2.52 -12.12 16.36
CA ALA A 69 1.08 -12.12 16.19
C ALA A 69 0.57 -13.49 15.70
N LEU A 70 1.23 -14.07 14.70
CA LEU A 70 0.85 -15.36 14.11
C LEU A 70 1.19 -16.54 15.03
N ALA A 71 2.29 -16.47 15.78
CA ALA A 71 2.66 -17.53 16.72
C ALA A 71 1.62 -17.74 17.84
N ARG A 72 0.90 -16.69 18.24
CA ARG A 72 -0.21 -16.79 19.22
C ARG A 72 -1.35 -17.68 18.73
N ASP A 73 -1.52 -17.77 17.42
CA ASP A 73 -2.56 -18.55 16.75
C ASP A 73 -2.01 -19.89 16.19
N ASP A 74 -0.81 -20.32 16.64
CA ASP A 74 -0.11 -21.49 16.12
C ASP A 74 0.02 -21.46 14.57
N VAL A 75 0.26 -20.27 14.02
CA VAL A 75 0.48 -20.07 12.59
C VAL A 75 1.97 -19.87 12.33
N ARG A 76 2.53 -20.64 11.41
CA ARG A 76 3.93 -20.50 11.02
C ARG A 76 4.09 -19.26 10.13
N PHE A 77 5.10 -18.45 10.42
CA PHE A 77 5.53 -17.37 9.54
C PHE A 77 6.82 -17.74 8.80
N VAL A 78 6.90 -17.37 7.53
CA VAL A 78 8.11 -17.48 6.71
C VAL A 78 8.35 -16.14 6.02
N GLN A 79 9.50 -15.53 6.31
CA GLN A 79 9.91 -14.33 5.60
C GLN A 79 10.52 -14.72 4.26
N ALA A 80 9.85 -14.42 3.15
CA ALA A 80 10.35 -14.72 1.81
C ALA A 80 9.63 -13.90 0.74
N GLU A 81 10.30 -13.70 -0.39
CA GLU A 81 9.68 -13.21 -1.60
C GLU A 81 9.02 -14.37 -2.37
N VAL A 82 7.76 -14.18 -2.77
CA VAL A 82 7.05 -15.10 -3.65
C VAL A 82 7.40 -14.77 -5.11
N LEU A 83 7.96 -15.74 -5.83
CA LEU A 83 8.44 -15.55 -7.20
C LEU A 83 7.47 -16.09 -8.25
N GLY A 84 6.65 -17.08 -7.88
CA GLY A 84 5.68 -17.69 -8.78
C GLY A 84 4.83 -18.72 -8.08
N ILE A 85 3.66 -19.00 -8.66
CA ILE A 85 2.69 -19.96 -8.15
C ILE A 85 2.45 -21.00 -9.24
N ASP A 86 2.84 -22.24 -8.98
CA ASP A 86 2.52 -23.40 -9.82
C ASP A 86 1.21 -24.02 -9.30
N LEU A 87 0.12 -23.78 -10.05
CA LEU A 87 -1.21 -24.28 -9.71
C LEU A 87 -1.37 -25.78 -10.03
N ASP A 88 -0.70 -26.26 -11.08
CA ASP A 88 -0.79 -27.66 -11.53
C ASP A 88 0.03 -28.56 -10.60
N GLY A 89 1.25 -28.15 -10.28
CA GLY A 89 2.15 -28.83 -9.35
C GLY A 89 1.86 -28.55 -7.87
N ARG A 90 0.93 -27.62 -7.58
CA ARG A 90 0.55 -27.15 -6.22
C ARG A 90 1.72 -26.71 -5.36
N LYS A 91 2.56 -25.85 -5.93
CA LYS A 91 3.77 -25.32 -5.28
C LYS A 91 3.89 -23.82 -5.46
N VAL A 92 4.57 -23.18 -4.51
CA VAL A 92 4.97 -21.78 -4.62
C VAL A 92 6.49 -21.71 -4.60
N ARG A 93 7.06 -20.99 -5.57
CA ARG A 93 8.50 -20.73 -5.62
C ARG A 93 8.82 -19.52 -4.78
N LEU A 94 9.78 -19.67 -3.87
CA LEU A 94 10.11 -18.73 -2.83
C LEU A 94 11.60 -18.41 -2.83
N ARG A 95 11.94 -17.21 -2.40
CA ARG A 95 13.33 -16.82 -2.10
C ARG A 95 13.39 -16.13 -0.74
N PRO A 96 14.16 -16.66 0.23
CA PRO A 96 14.41 -15.96 1.48
C PRO A 96 15.02 -14.59 1.17
N ASN A 97 14.49 -13.53 1.80
CA ASN A 97 14.92 -12.17 1.51
C ASN A 97 15.66 -11.51 2.67
N GLU A 98 15.69 -12.14 3.84
CA GLU A 98 16.53 -11.76 4.97
C GLU A 98 18.02 -11.98 4.72
N ARG A 99 18.36 -12.89 3.78
CA ARG A 99 19.74 -13.16 3.36
C ARG A 99 19.88 -12.94 1.84
N PRO A 100 20.54 -11.86 1.40
CA PRO A 100 20.85 -11.66 -0.01
C PRO A 100 21.60 -12.86 -0.61
N GLY A 101 21.17 -13.32 -1.79
CA GLY A 101 21.77 -14.46 -2.48
C GLY A 101 21.33 -15.84 -1.97
N ALA A 102 20.33 -15.92 -1.08
CA ALA A 102 19.72 -17.19 -0.70
C ALA A 102 19.13 -17.91 -1.94
N PRO A 103 19.28 -19.25 -2.03
CA PRO A 103 18.73 -20.00 -3.14
C PRO A 103 17.20 -20.00 -3.12
N GLU A 104 16.61 -20.09 -4.30
CA GLU A 104 15.18 -20.33 -4.46
C GLU A 104 14.83 -21.76 -4.03
N TYR A 105 13.62 -21.94 -3.50
CA TYR A 105 13.07 -23.25 -3.17
C TYR A 105 11.55 -23.26 -3.36
N ASP A 106 10.99 -24.46 -3.49
CA ASP A 106 9.55 -24.65 -3.64
C ASP A 106 8.91 -25.07 -2.31
N MET A 107 7.71 -24.56 -2.03
CA MET A 107 6.86 -24.99 -0.93
C MET A 107 5.53 -25.54 -1.48
N ALA A 108 5.21 -26.79 -1.16
CA ALA A 108 3.96 -27.42 -1.56
C ALA A 108 2.79 -27.00 -0.65
N TYR A 109 1.58 -27.01 -1.21
CA TYR A 109 0.35 -26.69 -0.48
C TYR A 109 -0.80 -27.60 -0.90
N ASP A 110 -1.78 -27.77 -0.02
CA ASP A 110 -3.08 -28.34 -0.37
C ASP A 110 -4.08 -27.24 -0.74
N TYR A 111 -3.99 -26.10 -0.06
CA TYR A 111 -4.79 -24.90 -0.33
C TYR A 111 -3.89 -23.67 -0.33
N VAL A 112 -4.17 -22.71 -1.24
CA VAL A 112 -3.45 -21.44 -1.30
C VAL A 112 -4.42 -20.27 -1.18
N VAL A 113 -4.07 -19.29 -0.35
CA VAL A 113 -4.74 -18.00 -0.23
C VAL A 113 -3.81 -16.94 -0.81
N ILE A 114 -4.27 -16.19 -1.81
CA ILE A 114 -3.51 -15.12 -2.45
C ILE A 114 -3.93 -13.78 -1.84
N ALA A 115 -3.06 -13.19 -1.03
CA ALA A 115 -3.27 -11.95 -0.28
C ALA A 115 -2.07 -10.99 -0.43
N LEU A 116 -1.38 -11.02 -1.58
CA LEU A 116 -0.12 -10.32 -1.84
C LEU A 116 -0.24 -8.78 -1.93
N GLY A 117 -1.44 -8.23 -1.82
CA GLY A 117 -1.73 -6.82 -2.02
C GLY A 117 -1.59 -6.40 -3.48
N ALA A 118 -1.18 -5.16 -3.70
CA ALA A 118 -1.00 -4.58 -5.03
C ALA A 118 0.39 -3.97 -5.18
N ARG A 119 0.94 -4.02 -6.41
CA ARG A 119 2.04 -3.15 -6.81
C ARG A 119 1.45 -1.83 -7.30
N LEU A 120 1.89 -0.72 -6.72
CA LEU A 120 1.48 0.61 -7.16
C LEU A 120 2.36 1.03 -8.34
N ALA A 121 1.73 1.49 -9.41
CA ALA A 121 2.38 1.77 -10.69
C ALA A 121 2.82 3.24 -10.78
N TYR A 122 3.62 3.68 -9.81
CA TYR A 122 4.15 5.04 -9.77
C TYR A 122 4.95 5.40 -11.04
N ASP A 123 5.59 4.40 -11.63
CA ASP A 123 6.35 4.47 -12.86
C ASP A 123 5.50 4.81 -14.10
N GLU A 124 4.18 4.63 -14.02
CA GLU A 124 3.25 4.96 -15.10
C GLU A 124 2.67 6.38 -14.98
N ILE A 125 3.00 7.12 -13.93
CA ILE A 125 2.55 8.49 -13.71
C ILE A 125 3.66 9.45 -14.20
N GLU A 126 3.39 10.18 -15.28
CA GLU A 126 4.34 11.15 -15.85
C GLU A 126 4.76 12.20 -14.82
N GLY A 127 6.08 12.40 -14.66
CA GLY A 127 6.66 13.36 -13.72
C GLY A 127 6.61 12.93 -12.24
N PHE A 128 6.11 11.74 -11.92
CA PHE A 128 5.97 11.30 -10.52
C PHE A 128 7.31 11.02 -9.85
N ALA A 129 8.32 10.55 -10.59
CA ALA A 129 9.64 10.29 -10.01
C ALA A 129 10.30 11.59 -9.49
N GLU A 130 10.09 12.69 -10.22
CA GLU A 130 10.66 14.01 -9.96
C GLU A 130 9.84 14.84 -8.97
N HIS A 131 8.51 14.75 -9.03
CA HIS A 131 7.61 15.65 -8.31
C HIS A 131 6.62 14.93 -7.37
N GLY A 132 6.45 13.63 -7.53
CA GLY A 132 5.45 12.84 -6.84
C GLY A 132 5.85 12.46 -5.43
N HIS A 133 4.87 12.52 -4.54
CA HIS A 133 4.91 11.90 -3.22
C HIS A 133 3.68 11.02 -3.03
N THR A 134 3.85 9.92 -2.29
CA THR A 134 2.79 8.96 -1.97
C THR A 134 2.81 8.65 -0.47
N VAL A 135 1.65 8.26 0.03
CA VAL A 135 1.39 7.94 1.45
C VAL A 135 1.10 6.44 1.65
N SER A 136 1.42 5.61 0.65
CA SER A 136 0.98 4.21 0.62
C SER A 136 1.87 3.23 1.39
N ASP A 137 3.04 3.66 1.87
CA ASP A 137 3.91 2.87 2.73
C ASP A 137 4.84 3.77 3.55
N ALA A 138 5.51 3.18 4.56
CA ALA A 138 6.37 3.90 5.47
C ALA A 138 7.62 4.50 4.80
N PHE A 139 8.15 3.87 3.74
CA PHE A 139 9.32 4.39 3.02
C PHE A 139 9.00 5.72 2.32
N HIS A 140 7.92 5.74 1.55
CA HIS A 140 7.48 6.95 0.85
C HIS A 140 6.98 8.02 1.83
N ALA A 141 6.35 7.60 2.92
CA ALA A 141 5.97 8.50 4.00
C ALA A 141 7.17 9.25 4.58
N ASN A 142 8.24 8.55 4.94
CA ASN A 142 9.45 9.19 5.48
C ASN A 142 10.13 10.11 4.46
N ARG A 143 10.10 9.76 3.17
CA ARG A 143 10.56 10.66 2.10
C ARG A 143 9.74 11.96 2.04
N LEU A 144 8.42 11.88 2.20
CA LEU A 144 7.55 13.07 2.24
C LEU A 144 7.78 13.88 3.53
N ILE A 145 7.95 13.23 4.68
CA ILE A 145 8.30 13.91 5.94
C ILE A 145 9.57 14.73 5.78
N ASP A 146 10.62 14.12 5.22
CA ASP A 146 11.90 14.79 4.97
C ASP A 146 11.73 15.97 4.01
N TYR A 147 11.03 15.76 2.89
CA TYR A 147 10.74 16.82 1.93
C TYR A 147 10.02 18.01 2.57
N LEU A 148 8.93 17.76 3.32
CA LEU A 148 8.16 18.82 3.98
C LEU A 148 8.97 19.56 5.05
N LYS A 149 9.92 18.90 5.72
CA LYS A 149 10.77 19.51 6.76
C LYS A 149 11.92 20.33 6.17
N ASN A 150 12.57 19.81 5.12
CA ASN A 150 13.89 20.29 4.69
C ASN A 150 13.89 20.94 3.29
N HIS A 151 12.91 20.65 2.45
CA HIS A 151 12.96 20.97 1.02
C HIS A 151 11.77 21.78 0.51
N TYR A 152 10.62 21.72 1.18
CA TYR A 152 9.44 22.46 0.76
C TYR A 152 9.59 23.97 1.01
N GLN A 153 9.59 24.76 -0.06
CA GLN A 153 9.78 26.23 -0.03
C GLN A 153 8.48 27.02 -0.21
N GLY A 154 7.32 26.35 -0.17
CA GLY A 154 6.03 26.93 -0.53
C GLY A 154 5.71 26.79 -2.02
N GLY A 155 4.43 26.95 -2.37
CA GLY A 155 3.94 26.80 -3.73
C GLY A 155 2.60 26.06 -3.80
N PRO A 156 2.03 25.89 -5.00
CA PRO A 156 0.83 25.09 -5.17
C PRO A 156 1.12 23.61 -4.86
N ILE A 157 0.20 22.97 -4.13
CA ILE A 157 0.19 21.52 -3.90
C ILE A 157 -1.10 20.95 -4.50
N ALA A 158 -0.98 19.86 -5.25
CA ALA A 158 -2.12 19.07 -5.70
C ALA A 158 -2.15 17.75 -4.93
N VAL A 159 -3.32 17.39 -4.39
CA VAL A 159 -3.58 16.09 -3.76
C VAL A 159 -4.62 15.37 -4.61
N GLY A 160 -4.37 14.10 -4.91
CA GLY A 160 -5.27 13.33 -5.75
C GLY A 160 -4.99 11.83 -5.66
N SER A 161 -5.74 11.07 -6.45
CA SER A 161 -5.54 9.64 -6.66
C SER A 161 -5.41 9.35 -8.14
N GLN A 162 -4.67 8.30 -8.49
CA GLN A 162 -4.65 7.82 -9.87
C GLN A 162 -6.00 7.22 -10.25
N ARG A 163 -6.34 7.32 -11.53
CA ARG A 163 -7.55 6.71 -12.09
C ARG A 163 -7.57 5.21 -11.83
N PHE A 164 -8.67 4.73 -11.29
CA PHE A 164 -8.92 3.32 -11.05
C PHE A 164 -9.77 2.72 -12.17
N GLU A 165 -9.34 1.60 -12.73
CA GLU A 165 -10.15 0.79 -13.65
C GLU A 165 -10.82 -0.33 -12.87
N GLN A 166 -12.10 -0.14 -12.55
CA GLN A 166 -12.88 -1.17 -11.87
C GLN A 166 -13.10 -2.39 -12.77
N GLY A 167 -12.80 -3.59 -12.26
CA GLY A 167 -13.10 -4.84 -12.94
C GLY A 167 -14.59 -5.01 -13.22
N THR A 168 -14.94 -5.50 -14.41
CA THR A 168 -16.33 -5.62 -14.88
C THR A 168 -16.90 -7.03 -14.79
N LYS A 169 -16.06 -8.04 -14.52
CA LYS A 169 -16.48 -9.44 -14.48
C LYS A 169 -17.42 -9.71 -13.30
N GLY A 170 -18.65 -10.13 -13.60
CA GLY A 170 -19.67 -10.43 -12.59
C GLY A 170 -20.26 -9.20 -11.90
N ARG A 171 -20.03 -8.00 -12.46
CA ARG A 171 -20.56 -6.76 -11.91
C ARG A 171 -22.07 -6.64 -12.20
N PRO A 172 -22.92 -6.38 -11.19
CA PRO A 172 -24.34 -6.12 -11.42
C PRO A 172 -24.55 -4.86 -12.28
N ASP A 173 -25.52 -4.88 -13.19
CA ASP A 173 -25.77 -3.79 -14.14
C ASP A 173 -26.13 -2.45 -13.47
N TRP A 174 -26.66 -2.49 -12.24
CA TRP A 174 -27.03 -1.31 -11.47
C TRP A 174 -25.86 -0.63 -10.76
N LEU A 175 -24.69 -1.28 -10.66
CA LEU A 175 -23.55 -0.74 -9.94
C LEU A 175 -22.75 0.22 -10.84
N PRO A 176 -22.68 1.53 -10.53
CA PRO A 176 -21.94 2.48 -11.33
C PRO A 176 -20.44 2.16 -11.35
N THR A 177 -19.76 2.51 -12.45
CA THR A 177 -18.30 2.38 -12.54
C THR A 177 -17.64 3.36 -11.58
N ALA A 178 -16.90 2.85 -10.60
CA ALA A 178 -16.05 3.68 -9.76
C ALA A 178 -14.84 4.20 -10.56
N LEU A 179 -14.58 5.50 -10.50
CA LEU A 179 -13.43 6.15 -11.18
C LEU A 179 -12.19 6.24 -10.29
N ALA A 180 -12.37 6.08 -8.98
CA ALA A 180 -11.33 5.98 -7.98
C ALA A 180 -11.58 4.72 -7.13
N ALA A 181 -10.50 4.07 -6.69
CA ALA A 181 -10.61 2.89 -5.81
C ALA A 181 -11.09 3.28 -4.41
N CYS A 182 -10.70 4.46 -3.94
CA CYS A 182 -11.07 5.02 -2.65
C CYS A 182 -10.85 6.53 -2.64
N GLU A 183 -11.81 7.29 -2.13
CA GLU A 183 -11.67 8.75 -1.95
C GLU A 183 -11.20 9.15 -0.55
N GLY A 184 -11.20 8.21 0.41
CA GLY A 184 -10.77 8.44 1.79
C GLY A 184 -9.36 9.02 1.90
N PRO A 185 -8.32 8.34 1.35
CA PRO A 185 -6.95 8.81 1.49
C PRO A 185 -6.71 10.23 0.90
N PRO A 186 -7.18 10.58 -0.30
CA PRO A 186 -7.09 11.96 -0.79
C PRO A 186 -7.73 13.00 0.13
N VAL A 187 -8.90 12.71 0.72
CA VAL A 187 -9.59 13.60 1.65
C VAL A 187 -8.78 13.75 2.95
N GLU A 188 -8.35 12.64 3.55
CA GLU A 188 -7.54 12.63 4.77
C GLU A 188 -6.21 13.39 4.59
N VAL A 189 -5.52 13.15 3.48
CA VAL A 189 -4.27 13.85 3.14
C VAL A 189 -4.53 15.34 2.95
N SER A 190 -5.60 15.72 2.26
CA SER A 190 -5.93 17.13 2.01
C SER A 190 -6.19 17.89 3.30
N LEU A 191 -6.99 17.31 4.20
CA LEU A 191 -7.32 17.92 5.50
C LEU A 191 -6.09 18.00 6.42
N ALA A 192 -5.30 16.94 6.51
CA ALA A 192 -4.11 16.93 7.35
C ALA A 192 -3.01 17.86 6.81
N LEU A 193 -2.85 17.94 5.49
CA LEU A 193 -1.95 18.91 4.85
C LEU A 193 -2.41 20.35 5.11
N ALA A 194 -3.70 20.65 4.96
CA ALA A 194 -4.22 21.99 5.23
C ALA A 194 -3.93 22.42 6.68
N HIS A 195 -4.18 21.52 7.63
CA HIS A 195 -3.85 21.76 9.03
C HIS A 195 -2.34 21.96 9.27
N TRP A 196 -1.49 21.14 8.64
CA TRP A 196 -0.04 21.26 8.73
C TRP A 196 0.46 22.60 8.19
N LEU A 197 -0.07 23.04 7.05
CA LEU A 197 0.25 24.33 6.44
C LEU A 197 -0.13 25.47 7.38
N GLU A 198 -1.33 25.46 7.96
CA GLU A 198 -1.76 26.48 8.91
C GLU A 198 -0.86 26.56 10.15
N THR A 199 -0.58 25.41 10.77
CA THR A 199 0.15 25.36 12.05
C THR A 199 1.64 25.66 11.92
N ARG A 200 2.28 25.30 10.80
CA ARG A 200 3.73 25.51 10.60
C ARG A 200 4.07 26.69 9.72
N LEU A 201 3.26 27.07 8.73
CA LEU A 201 3.54 28.27 7.96
C LEU A 201 3.30 29.54 8.77
N HIS A 202 2.35 29.59 9.72
CA HIS A 202 2.18 30.75 10.59
C HIS A 202 3.45 31.17 11.37
N ARG A 203 4.40 30.23 11.61
CA ARG A 203 5.71 30.55 12.21
C ARG A 203 6.72 31.14 11.23
N VAL A 204 6.63 30.82 9.94
CA VAL A 204 7.45 31.40 8.87
C VAL A 204 6.86 32.74 8.39
N TRP A 205 5.54 32.90 8.55
CA TRP A 205 4.74 33.99 7.99
C TRP A 205 4.63 35.27 8.81
N CYS A 206 5.34 35.39 9.92
CA CYS A 206 5.45 36.68 10.60
C CYS A 206 6.35 37.68 9.81
N GLY A 207 6.94 37.26 8.67
CA GLY A 207 7.82 38.09 7.85
C GLY A 207 7.30 38.52 6.46
N THR A 208 6.32 37.85 5.85
CA THR A 208 6.03 38.04 4.40
C THR A 208 4.56 37.81 4.04
N GLY A 209 3.74 38.88 4.07
CA GLY A 209 2.28 38.82 3.90
C GLY A 209 1.72 38.61 2.47
N ARG A 210 1.66 37.36 1.96
CA ARG A 210 0.89 36.94 0.74
C ARG A 210 -0.04 35.70 0.86
N ARG A 211 -1.34 35.87 1.18
CA ARG A 211 -2.28 34.76 1.44
C ARG A 211 -2.29 33.73 0.30
N MET A 212 -2.36 32.44 0.62
CA MET A 212 -2.55 31.37 -0.37
C MET A 212 -3.94 30.72 -0.21
N MET A 213 -4.63 30.53 -1.33
CA MET A 213 -5.86 29.72 -1.43
C MET A 213 -5.46 28.25 -1.59
N SER A 214 -5.95 27.37 -0.71
CA SER A 214 -5.97 25.94 -0.96
C SER A 214 -7.06 25.64 -1.99
N ALA A 215 -6.68 25.09 -3.14
CA ALA A 215 -7.63 24.55 -4.10
C ALA A 215 -7.67 23.03 -3.91
N LEU A 216 -8.76 22.53 -3.32
CA LEU A 216 -9.16 21.13 -3.49
C LEU A 216 -9.56 20.97 -4.96
N ALA A 217 -8.64 20.47 -5.78
CA ALA A 217 -8.95 20.12 -7.15
C ALA A 217 -9.66 18.76 -7.14
N ASP A 218 -11.01 18.80 -7.13
CA ASP A 218 -11.78 17.74 -7.77
C ASP A 218 -11.32 17.63 -9.24
N ALA A 219 -11.29 16.43 -9.80
CA ALA A 219 -10.53 16.04 -10.98
C ALA A 219 -11.01 16.65 -12.32
N ARG A 220 -11.51 17.88 -12.32
CA ARG A 220 -11.88 18.68 -13.50
C ARG A 220 -11.62 20.17 -13.31
N THR A 221 -10.38 20.61 -13.03
CA THR A 221 -9.99 21.98 -13.42
C THR A 221 -8.48 22.15 -13.55
N THR A 222 -8.02 22.30 -14.81
CA THR A 222 -6.80 22.96 -15.30
C THR A 222 -5.57 23.01 -14.39
N LEU A 223 -4.59 22.15 -14.73
CA LEU A 223 -3.21 22.18 -14.25
C LEU A 223 -2.44 23.40 -14.78
N HIS A 224 -1.35 23.72 -14.09
CA HIS A 224 -0.33 24.71 -14.42
C HIS A 224 0.10 24.62 -15.91
N PRO A 225 0.43 25.72 -16.61
CA PRO A 225 0.78 25.71 -18.04
C PRO A 225 2.04 24.91 -18.44
N GLY A 226 2.72 24.29 -17.47
CA GLY A 226 3.83 23.33 -17.71
C GLY A 226 3.42 21.86 -17.64
N PHE A 227 2.19 21.56 -17.18
CA PHE A 227 1.56 20.26 -17.24
C PHE A 227 0.57 20.29 -18.39
N GLY A 228 0.91 19.63 -19.50
CA GLY A 228 -0.03 19.48 -20.62
C GLY A 228 -1.32 18.83 -20.14
N ALA A 229 -2.46 19.31 -20.64
CA ALA A 229 -3.79 18.78 -20.29
C ALA A 229 -3.94 17.26 -20.57
N ASP A 230 -3.04 16.67 -21.37
CA ASP A 230 -3.00 15.26 -21.70
C ASP A 230 -2.15 14.40 -20.74
N ALA A 231 -1.25 14.99 -19.94
CA ALA A 231 -0.36 14.25 -19.03
C ALA A 231 -1.10 13.62 -17.84
N ALA A 232 -2.29 14.16 -17.49
CA ALA A 232 -3.14 13.65 -16.42
C ALA A 232 -4.01 12.43 -16.82
N VAL A 233 -4.01 12.03 -18.09
CA VAL A 233 -4.96 11.04 -18.64
C VAL A 233 -4.26 9.76 -19.16
N GLY A 234 -2.95 9.64 -19.01
CA GLY A 234 -2.13 8.68 -19.77
C GLY A 234 -1.52 7.49 -19.02
N GLY A 235 -2.01 7.04 -17.87
CA GLY A 235 -1.39 5.92 -17.12
C GLY A 235 -2.36 4.79 -16.79
N ARG A 236 -2.25 3.65 -17.51
CA ARG A 236 -3.09 2.45 -17.29
C ARG A 236 -2.58 1.62 -16.12
N GLN A 237 -3.20 1.77 -14.95
CA GLN A 237 -2.90 0.88 -13.84
C GLN A 237 -3.42 -0.54 -14.14
N ARG A 238 -2.54 -1.40 -14.68
CA ARG A 238 -2.84 -2.82 -14.90
C ARG A 238 -2.60 -3.57 -13.59
N VAL A 239 -3.65 -4.20 -13.05
CA VAL A 239 -3.47 -5.30 -12.09
C VAL A 239 -2.82 -6.44 -12.84
N VAL A 240 -1.49 -6.54 -12.72
CA VAL A 240 -0.75 -7.67 -13.28
C VAL A 240 -1.03 -8.87 -12.38
N SER A 241 -1.98 -9.72 -12.80
CA SER A 241 -2.02 -11.09 -12.32
C SER A 241 -0.74 -11.76 -12.80
N SER A 242 0.09 -12.23 -11.87
CA SER A 242 1.22 -13.11 -12.20
C SER A 242 0.68 -14.32 -12.96
N GLY A 243 1.03 -14.42 -14.24
CA GLY A 243 0.96 -15.67 -14.99
C GLY A 243 2.10 -16.60 -14.63
#